data_AF-A0A4P8YMB8-F1
#
_entry.id   AF-A0A4P8YMB8-F1
#
_cell.length_a   1.000
_cell.length_b   1.000
_cell.length_c   1.000
_cell.angle_alpha   90.00
_cell.angle_beta   90.00
_cell.angle_gamma   90.00
#
_symmetry.space_group_name_H-M   'P 1'
#
loop_
_entity.id
_entity.type
_entity.pdbx_description
1 polymer ?
#
loop_
_entity_poly.entity_id
_entity_poly.type
_entity_poly.pdbx_seq_one_letter_code
_entity_poly.pdbx_strand_id
1 'polypeptide(L)'
;MYTTRLKKVGGSIMLAVPPAVLKTLGLSTDSEVGMTIDNGCLIIEPQKRPRYSLEELLAQCDPHAEMSEEDREWIDAPAVGKEIL
;
A
#
# COMPACT_ATOMS: atom_id res chain seq x y z
N MET A 1 -19.63 -23.72 3.80
CA MET A 1 -18.29 -24.17 3.38
C MET A 1 -18.19 -24.02 1.87
N TYR A 2 -17.20 -23.30 1.36
CA TYR A 2 -16.96 -23.17 -0.08
C TYR A 2 -15.77 -24.06 -0.46
N THR A 3 -15.92 -24.82 -1.54
CA THR A 3 -14.83 -25.64 -2.10
C THR A 3 -14.51 -25.13 -3.49
N THR A 4 -13.23 -25.09 -3.82
CA THR A 4 -12.75 -24.60 -5.11
C THR A 4 -11.46 -25.33 -5.45
N ARG A 5 -11.13 -25.38 -6.75
CA ARG A 5 -9.90 -26.03 -7.23
C ARG A 5 -8.86 -24.96 -7.52
N LEU A 6 -7.63 -25.29 -7.18
CA LEU A 6 -6.46 -24.53 -7.57
C LEU A 6 -6.25 -24.61 -9.10
N LYS A 7 -5.96 -23.48 -9.74
CA LYS A 7 -5.75 -23.38 -11.19
C LYS A 7 -4.41 -22.72 -11.49
N LYS A 8 -3.63 -23.27 -12.43
CA LYS A 8 -2.40 -22.63 -12.91
C LYS A 8 -2.74 -21.40 -13.73
N VAL A 9 -2.09 -20.28 -13.41
CA VAL A 9 -2.19 -19.02 -14.16
C VAL A 9 -0.79 -18.42 -14.25
N GLY A 10 -0.22 -18.41 -15.46
CA GLY A 10 1.18 -18.00 -15.68
C GLY A 10 2.16 -18.86 -14.88
N GLY A 11 3.04 -18.19 -14.12
CA GLY A 11 4.01 -18.82 -13.21
C GLY A 11 3.45 -19.22 -11.84
N SER A 12 2.15 -18.97 -11.58
CA SER A 12 1.54 -19.10 -10.25
C SER A 12 0.28 -19.96 -10.27
N ILE A 13 -0.30 -20.17 -9.09
CA ILE A 13 -1.57 -20.87 -8.88
C ILE A 13 -2.59 -19.90 -8.28
N MET A 14 -3.81 -19.90 -8.80
CA MET A 14 -4.93 -19.10 -8.30
C MET A 14 -6.00 -19.98 -7.65
N LEU A 15 -6.70 -19.38 -6.69
CA LEU A 15 -7.89 -19.88 -6.04
C LEU A 15 -9.07 -18.98 -6.41
N ALA A 16 -10.16 -19.53 -6.94
CA ALA A 16 -11.35 -18.72 -7.20
C ALA A 16 -12.10 -18.44 -5.89
N VAL A 17 -12.28 -17.15 -5.55
CA VAL A 17 -13.03 -16.69 -4.37
C VAL A 17 -14.46 -16.34 -4.80
N PRO A 18 -15.51 -16.96 -4.23
CA PRO A 18 -16.90 -16.64 -4.57
C PRO A 18 -17.26 -15.17 -4.31
N PRO A 19 -18.09 -14.52 -5.14
CA PRO A 19 -18.46 -13.11 -4.97
C PRO A 19 -19.10 -12.79 -3.61
N ALA A 20 -19.83 -13.74 -3.02
CA ALA A 20 -20.42 -13.58 -1.69
C ALA A 20 -19.34 -13.36 -0.61
N VAL A 21 -18.23 -14.09 -0.68
CA VAL A 21 -17.12 -13.97 0.27
C VAL A 21 -16.41 -12.61 0.11
N LEU A 22 -16.17 -12.18 -1.13
CA LEU A 22 -15.60 -10.86 -1.42
C LEU A 22 -16.45 -9.73 -0.84
N LYS A 23 -17.78 -9.79 -1.04
CA LYS A 23 -18.72 -8.80 -0.49
C LYS A 23 -18.69 -8.76 1.03
N THR A 24 -18.67 -9.92 1.70
CA THR A 24 -18.60 -10.00 3.16
C THR A 24 -17.31 -9.40 3.72
N LEU A 25 -16.19 -9.58 3.02
CA LEU A 25 -14.88 -9.05 3.41
C LEU A 25 -14.63 -7.61 2.93
N GLY A 26 -15.56 -7.01 2.18
CA GLY A 26 -15.38 -5.68 1.58
C GLY A 26 -14.25 -5.61 0.55
N LEU A 27 -13.93 -6.73 -0.10
CA LEU A 27 -12.86 -6.83 -1.10
C LEU A 27 -13.42 -6.65 -2.52
N SER A 28 -12.61 -6.03 -3.38
CA SER A 28 -12.84 -5.90 -4.81
C SER A 28 -11.68 -6.49 -5.61
N THR A 29 -11.79 -6.47 -6.94
CA THR A 29 -10.61 -6.62 -7.79
C THR A 29 -9.56 -5.59 -7.40
N ASP A 30 -8.29 -5.98 -7.50
CA ASP A 30 -7.12 -5.17 -7.15
C ASP A 30 -7.01 -4.78 -5.66
N SER A 31 -7.86 -5.32 -4.78
CA SER A 31 -7.66 -5.19 -3.34
C SER A 31 -6.39 -5.92 -2.89
N GLU A 32 -5.61 -5.25 -2.06
CA GLU A 32 -4.42 -5.82 -1.44
C GLU A 32 -4.82 -6.73 -0.27
N VAL A 33 -4.21 -7.90 -0.19
CA VAL A 33 -4.46 -8.89 0.86
C VAL A 33 -3.14 -9.42 1.40
N GLY A 34 -3.12 -9.68 2.70
CA GLY A 34 -2.03 -10.34 3.38
C GLY A 34 -2.24 -11.84 3.33
N MET A 35 -1.16 -12.60 3.20
CA MET A 35 -1.19 -14.06 3.17
C MET A 35 -0.19 -14.60 4.18
N THR A 36 -0.65 -15.48 5.06
CA THR A 36 0.18 -16.14 6.07
C THR A 36 -0.19 -17.61 6.21
N ILE A 37 0.71 -18.41 6.74
CA ILE A 37 0.48 -19.82 7.05
C ILE A 37 0.44 -19.96 8.57
N ASP A 38 -0.70 -20.41 9.09
CA ASP A 38 -0.86 -20.77 10.50
C ASP A 38 -1.42 -22.19 10.60
N ASN A 39 -0.74 -23.06 11.34
CA ASN A 39 -1.17 -24.44 11.59
C ASN A 39 -1.54 -25.24 10.30
N GLY A 40 -0.82 -25.01 9.20
CA GLY A 40 -1.09 -25.65 7.91
C GLY A 40 -2.26 -25.07 7.13
N CYS A 41 -2.91 -24.02 7.66
CA CYS A 41 -3.94 -23.25 6.99
C CYS A 41 -3.32 -22.01 6.34
N LEU A 42 -3.64 -21.79 5.06
CA LEU A 42 -3.39 -20.50 4.41
C LEU A 42 -4.46 -19.51 4.87
N ILE A 43 -4.05 -18.51 5.64
CA ILE A 43 -4.90 -17.42 6.09
C ILE A 43 -4.71 -16.25 5.13
N ILE A 44 -5.84 -15.69 4.66
CA ILE A 44 -5.87 -14.53 3.78
C ILE A 44 -6.68 -13.44 4.48
N GLU A 45 -6.07 -12.27 4.68
CA GLU A 45 -6.69 -11.17 5.42
C GLU A 45 -6.69 -9.88 4.57
N PRO A 46 -7.78 -9.09 4.58
CA PRO A 46 -7.78 -7.78 3.96
C PRO A 46 -6.65 -6.90 4.51
N GLN A 47 -5.80 -6.36 3.63
CA GLN A 47 -4.85 -5.32 4.05
C GLN A 47 -5.59 -3.99 4.06
N LYS A 48 -5.96 -3.54 5.26
CA LYS A 48 -6.44 -2.17 5.42
C LYS A 48 -5.24 -1.26 5.26
N ARG A 49 -5.23 -0.45 4.20
CA ARG A 49 -4.28 0.66 4.14
C ARG A 49 -4.45 1.50 5.41
N PRO A 50 -3.37 1.75 6.16
CA PRO A 50 -3.45 2.63 7.31
C PRO A 50 -3.98 3.98 6.83
N ARG A 51 -5.07 4.42 7.46
CA ARG A 51 -5.58 5.78 7.27
C ARG A 51 -4.80 6.64 8.25
N TYR A 52 -3.83 7.38 7.73
CA TYR A 52 -3.11 8.34 8.53
C TYR A 52 -3.91 9.64 8.65
N SER A 53 -3.90 10.24 9.83
CA SER A 53 -4.23 11.67 9.99
C SER A 53 -2.99 12.52 9.71
N LEU A 54 -3.20 13.79 9.35
CA LEU A 54 -2.07 14.74 9.22
C LEU A 54 -1.28 14.83 10.53
N GLU A 55 -1.97 14.81 11.67
CA GLU A 55 -1.38 14.84 13.00
C GLU A 55 -0.47 13.61 13.26
N GLU A 56 -0.91 12.40 12.89
CA GLU A 56 -0.12 11.17 13.04
C GLU A 56 1.15 11.18 12.17
N LEU A 57 1.10 11.79 11.00
CA LEU A 57 2.27 11.92 10.13
C LEU A 57 3.24 12.97 10.68
N LEU A 58 2.73 14.13 11.11
CA LEU A 58 3.56 15.20 11.69
C LEU A 58 4.22 14.78 13.00
N ALA A 59 3.56 13.94 13.81
CA ALA A 59 4.14 13.40 15.05
C ALA A 59 5.38 12.53 14.82
N GLN A 60 5.61 12.04 13.60
CA GLN A 60 6.81 11.28 13.24
C GLN A 60 7.96 12.17 12.74
N CYS A 61 7.71 13.46 12.51
CA CYS A 61 8.72 14.42 12.07
C CYS A 61 9.42 15.07 13.28
N ASP A 62 10.72 15.32 13.17
CA ASP A 62 11.45 16.19 14.08
C ASP A 62 11.32 17.65 13.61
N PRO A 63 10.62 18.53 14.35
CA PRO A 63 10.47 19.94 13.98
C PRO A 63 11.78 20.74 14.09
N HIS A 64 12.81 20.16 14.70
CA HIS A 64 14.13 20.75 14.85
C HIS A 64 15.18 20.11 13.95
N ALA A 65 14.78 19.22 13.03
CA ALA A 65 15.68 18.65 12.05
C ALA A 65 16.36 19.77 11.25
N GLU A 66 17.70 19.73 11.22
CA GLU A 66 18.46 20.67 10.41
C GLU A 66 18.27 20.35 8.92
N MET A 67 18.19 21.40 8.10
CA MET A 67 18.15 21.25 6.64
C MET A 67 19.43 20.61 6.14
N SER A 68 19.28 19.59 5.29
CA SER A 68 20.41 18.93 4.62
C SER A 68 21.13 19.88 3.66
N GLU A 69 22.37 19.55 3.30
CA GLU A 69 23.11 20.31 2.29
C GLU A 69 22.38 20.30 0.93
N GLU A 70 21.79 19.16 0.55
CA GLU A 70 21.00 19.03 -0.68
C GLU A 70 19.78 19.96 -0.68
N ASP A 71 19.03 20.03 0.43
CA ASP A 71 17.88 20.93 0.55
C ASP A 71 18.30 22.40 0.46
N ARG A 72 19.44 22.76 1.06
CA ARG A 72 19.99 24.13 0.99
C ARG A 72 20.41 24.47 -0.44
N GLU A 73 21.14 23.59 -1.10
CA GLU A 73 21.54 23.78 -2.51
C GLU A 73 20.32 23.95 -3.42
N TRP A 74 19.23 23.20 -3.18
CA TRP A 74 17.99 23.33 -3.94
C TRP A 74 17.26 24.65 -3.68
N ILE A 75 17.17 25.09 -2.42
CA ILE A 75 16.50 26.36 -2.03
C ILE A 75 17.29 27.59 -2.50
N ASP A 76 18.62 27.54 -2.41
CA ASP A 76 19.50 28.63 -2.79
C ASP A 76 19.78 28.66 -4.31
N ALA A 77 19.21 27.71 -5.06
CA ALA A 77 19.36 27.64 -6.50
C ALA A 77 18.80 28.91 -7.18
N PRO A 78 19.54 29.54 -8.10
CA PRO A 78 19.07 30.73 -8.80
C PRO A 78 17.89 30.40 -9.71
N ALA A 79 16.98 31.37 -9.89
CA ALA A 79 15.88 31.23 -10.84
C ALA A 79 16.41 31.07 -12.28
N VAL A 80 16.16 29.91 -12.89
CA VAL A 80 16.54 29.57 -14.27
C VAL A 80 15.35 29.46 -15.24
N GLY A 81 14.14 29.78 -14.76
CA GLY A 81 12.90 29.72 -15.55
C GLY A 81 12.81 30.81 -16.62
N LYS A 82 12.18 30.49 -17.76
CA LYS A 82 11.87 31.44 -18.85
C LYS A 82 10.42 31.95 -18.77
N GLU A 83 9.92 32.17 -17.56
CA GLU A 83 8.49 32.43 -17.31
C GLU A 83 8.05 33.86 -17.68
N ILE A 84 8.98 34.74 -18.03
CA ILE A 84 8.68 36.07 -18.57
C ILE A 84 8.52 35.98 -20.09
N LEU A 85 7.28 35.82 -20.54
CA LEU A 85 6.82 36.10 -21.91
C LEU A 85 5.84 37.27 -21.88
#